data_AF-A0A1W9TWR0-F1
#
_entry.id   AF-A0A1W9TWR0-F1
#
_cell.length_a   1.000
_cell.length_b   1.000
_cell.length_c   1.000
_cell.angle_alpha   90.00
_cell.angle_beta   90.00
_cell.angle_gamma   90.00
#
_symmetry.space_group_name_H-M   'P 1'
#
loop_
_entity.id
_entity.type
_entity.pdbx_description
1 polymer ?
#
loop_
_entity_poly.entity_id
_entity_poly.type
_entity_poly.pdbx_seq_one_letter_code
_entity_poly.pdbx_strand_id
1 'polypeptide(L)'
;MRVGSGYDVHRFVAGRDLFLGGVKIDYHLGLLGHSDADVLIHAVCDALLGAAALGDIGLHFPDTNPEYKNIYSVKLLEKVCKLVEDKGFEVVNIDTTVFAQKPKLVSYREQICEKLSDIIKINKDRINFKG
;
A
#
# COMPACT_ATOMS: atom_id res chain seq x y z
N MET A 1 -3.56 7.63 -21.01
CA MET A 1 -2.63 7.43 -19.87
C MET A 1 -3.00 8.42 -18.78
N ARG A 2 -3.04 7.98 -17.53
CA ARG A 2 -3.30 8.83 -16.35
C ARG A 2 -2.20 8.59 -15.33
N VAL A 3 -1.97 9.58 -14.48
CA VAL A 3 -0.95 9.52 -13.43
C VAL A 3 -1.62 9.88 -12.12
N GLY A 4 -1.25 9.18 -11.05
CA GLY A 4 -1.67 9.49 -9.71
C GLY A 4 -0.47 9.45 -8.77
N SER A 5 -0.63 10.09 -7.62
CA SER A 5 0.37 10.15 -6.56
C SER A 5 -0.36 9.93 -5.25
N GLY A 6 0.25 9.13 -4.38
CA GLY A 6 -0.23 8.93 -3.03
C GLY A 6 0.91 9.13 -2.05
N TYR A 7 0.55 9.56 -0.85
CA TYR A 7 1.47 9.85 0.23
C TYR A 7 0.78 9.46 1.53
N ASP A 8 1.48 8.70 2.36
CA ASP A 8 0.97 8.32 3.67
C ASP A 8 2.11 8.33 4.69
N VAL A 9 1.76 8.56 5.96
CA VAL A 9 2.71 8.62 7.07
C VAL A 9 2.10 8.07 8.35
N HIS A 10 2.82 7.14 8.96
CA HIS A 10 2.39 6.49 10.19
C HIS A 10 3.46 6.62 11.28
N ARG A 11 3.00 6.73 12.53
CA ARG A 11 3.90 6.81 13.70
C ARG A 11 4.34 5.41 14.12
N PHE A 12 5.63 5.24 14.44
CA PHE A 12 6.11 4.02 15.09
C PHE A 12 5.59 3.88 16.52
N VAL A 13 5.24 2.64 16.89
CA VAL A 13 4.80 2.26 18.24
C VAL A 13 5.34 0.88 18.63
N ALA A 14 5.54 0.65 19.92
CA ALA A 14 5.94 -0.65 20.45
C ALA A 14 4.76 -1.64 20.45
N GLY A 15 5.08 -2.94 20.49
CA GLY A 15 4.08 -4.01 20.61
C GLY A 15 3.24 -4.25 19.36
N ARG A 16 3.72 -3.80 18.20
CA ARG A 16 3.09 -4.05 16.89
C ARG A 16 4.12 -4.57 15.91
N ASP A 17 3.65 -5.41 15.00
CA ASP A 17 4.43 -5.84 13.84
C ASP A 17 4.55 -4.70 12.83
N LEU A 18 5.68 -4.64 12.12
CA LEU A 18 5.90 -3.73 11.01
C LEU A 18 5.56 -4.43 9.70
N PHE A 19 4.57 -3.93 8.98
CA PHE A 19 4.26 -4.36 7.62
C PHE A 19 4.54 -3.23 6.63
N LEU A 20 5.18 -3.58 5.51
CA LEU A 20 5.37 -2.70 4.36
C LEU A 20 5.18 -3.50 3.07
N GLY A 21 4.29 -3.03 2.19
CA GLY A 21 4.01 -3.70 0.92
C GLY A 21 3.45 -5.11 1.07
N GLY A 22 2.77 -5.41 2.18
CA GLY A 22 2.25 -6.73 2.52
C GLY A 22 3.31 -7.71 3.03
N VAL A 23 4.53 -7.23 3.31
CA VAL A 23 5.65 -8.01 3.84
C VAL A 23 5.91 -7.60 5.28
N LYS A 24 6.03 -8.59 6.17
CA LYS A 24 6.43 -8.36 7.56
C LYS A 24 7.94 -8.06 7.60
N ILE A 25 8.28 -6.92 8.18
CA ILE A 25 9.66 -6.45 8.35
C ILE A 25 10.11 -6.77 9.77
N ASP A 26 11.31 -7.34 9.92
CA ASP A 26 11.84 -7.65 11.24
C ASP A 26 12.32 -6.37 11.94
N TYR A 27 11.50 -5.88 12.87
CA TYR A 27 11.78 -4.68 13.64
C TYR A 27 11.00 -4.67 14.95
N HIS A 28 11.58 -4.05 15.98
CA HIS A 28 11.01 -4.00 17.33
C HIS A 28 9.84 -3.02 17.49
N LEU A 29 9.56 -2.20 16.47
CA LEU A 29 8.44 -1.26 16.42
C LEU A 29 7.61 -1.53 15.18
N GLY A 30 6.29 -1.37 15.30
CA GLY A 30 5.34 -1.39 14.19
C GLY A 30 4.72 -0.02 13.95
N LEU A 31 3.82 0.07 12.97
CA LEU A 31 3.13 1.31 12.64
C LEU A 31 1.78 1.41 13.36
N LEU A 32 1.45 2.60 13.86
CA LEU A 32 0.15 2.90 14.45
C LEU A 32 -0.89 3.07 13.33
N GLY A 33 -2.02 2.40 13.44
CA GLY A 33 -3.16 2.54 12.53
C GLY A 33 -4.33 1.64 12.92
N HIS A 34 -5.48 1.84 12.29
CA HIS A 34 -6.70 1.04 12.50
C HIS A 34 -6.62 -0.36 11.86
N SER A 35 -5.81 -0.51 10.80
CA SER A 35 -5.45 -1.76 10.11
C SER A 35 -4.10 -2.31 10.60
N ASP A 36 -3.48 -3.21 9.84
CA ASP A 36 -2.04 -3.57 9.92
C ASP A 36 -1.10 -2.39 9.64
N ALA A 37 -1.65 -1.22 9.29
CA ALA A 37 -0.95 0.07 9.22
C ALA A 37 0.16 0.11 8.16
N ASP A 38 -0.02 -0.63 7.06
CA ASP A 38 0.92 -0.66 5.94
C ASP A 38 0.86 0.63 5.11
N VAL A 39 1.70 1.58 5.53
CA VAL A 39 1.83 2.91 4.92
C VAL A 39 2.18 2.85 3.42
N LEU A 40 2.92 1.83 2.98
CA LEU A 40 3.29 1.68 1.57
C LEU A 40 2.07 1.32 0.74
N ILE A 41 1.27 0.36 1.21
CA ILE A 41 0.03 -0.03 0.52
C ILE A 41 -0.96 1.14 0.48
N HIS A 42 -1.13 1.89 1.58
CA HIS A 42 -2.03 3.04 1.59
C HIS A 42 -1.64 4.10 0.55
N ALA A 43 -0.34 4.44 0.47
CA ALA A 43 0.14 5.36 -0.54
C ALA A 43 -0.10 4.84 -1.97
N VAL A 44 0.03 3.54 -2.21
CA VAL A 44 -0.30 2.93 -3.52
C VAL A 44 -1.81 3.01 -3.79
N CYS A 45 -2.67 2.73 -2.81
CA CYS A 45 -4.11 2.86 -2.95
C CYS A 45 -4.51 4.28 -3.38
N ASP A 46 -4.01 5.32 -2.70
CA ASP A 46 -4.32 6.71 -3.05
C ASP A 46 -3.78 7.11 -4.43
N ALA A 47 -2.60 6.62 -4.81
CA ALA A 47 -2.07 6.85 -6.16
C ALA A 47 -2.99 6.26 -7.24
N LEU A 48 -3.48 5.04 -7.03
CA LEU A 48 -4.36 4.35 -7.97
C LEU A 48 -5.75 5.02 -8.05
N LEU A 49 -6.35 5.33 -6.89
CA LEU A 49 -7.63 6.03 -6.81
C LEU A 49 -7.55 7.43 -7.42
N GLY A 50 -6.47 8.16 -7.14
CA GLY A 50 -6.19 9.48 -7.70
C GLY A 50 -6.05 9.44 -9.23
N ALA A 51 -5.30 8.47 -9.76
CA ALA A 51 -5.16 8.29 -11.21
C ALA A 51 -6.52 8.02 -11.89
N ALA A 52 -7.41 7.27 -11.24
CA ALA A 52 -8.75 6.96 -11.75
C ALA A 52 -9.81 8.05 -11.46
N ALA A 53 -9.44 9.16 -10.82
CA ALA A 53 -10.36 10.18 -10.31
C ALA A 53 -11.50 9.55 -9.48
N LEU A 54 -11.10 8.75 -8.49
CA LEU A 54 -11.97 8.05 -7.55
C LEU A 54 -11.90 8.59 -6.13
N GLY A 55 -11.13 9.66 -5.88
CA GLY A 55 -10.91 10.19 -4.53
C GLY A 55 -9.74 9.49 -3.85
N ASP A 56 -9.90 9.17 -2.56
CA ASP A 56 -8.86 8.63 -1.68
C ASP A 56 -9.37 7.42 -0.87
N ILE A 57 -8.46 6.78 -0.13
CA ILE A 57 -8.76 5.60 0.68
C ILE A 57 -9.85 5.87 1.74
N GLY A 58 -9.91 7.08 2.31
CA GLY A 58 -10.87 7.45 3.36
C GLY A 58 -12.31 7.55 2.83
N LEU A 59 -12.48 7.93 1.57
CA LEU A 59 -13.78 7.94 0.90
C LEU A 59 -14.35 6.53 0.72
N HIS A 60 -13.50 5.56 0.36
CA HIS A 60 -13.93 4.18 0.07
C HIS A 60 -13.94 3.28 1.31
N PHE A 61 -13.05 3.54 2.26
CA PHE A 61 -12.82 2.70 3.43
C PHE A 61 -12.76 3.54 4.72
N PRO A 62 -13.87 4.18 5.12
CA PRO A 62 -13.89 5.04 6.30
C PRO A 62 -13.69 4.23 7.58
N ASP A 63 -12.92 4.78 8.53
CA ASP A 63 -12.64 4.16 9.84
C ASP A 63 -13.91 3.92 10.70
N THR A 64 -15.01 4.62 10.39
CA THR A 64 -16.30 4.46 11.07
C THR A 64 -17.06 3.20 10.63
N ASN A 65 -16.69 2.60 9.50
CA ASN A 65 -17.34 1.37 9.02
C ASN A 65 -16.77 0.14 9.74
N PRO A 66 -17.58 -0.62 10.50
CA PRO A 66 -17.12 -1.81 11.20
C PRO A 66 -16.53 -2.90 10.28
N GLU A 67 -16.92 -2.94 9.00
CA GLU A 67 -16.39 -3.90 8.02
C GLU A 67 -14.87 -3.77 7.84
N TYR A 68 -14.33 -2.56 7.98
CA TYR A 68 -12.91 -2.27 7.74
C TYR A 68 -12.07 -2.25 9.01
N LYS A 69 -12.68 -2.51 10.17
CA LYS A 69 -11.94 -2.60 11.42
C LYS A 69 -10.97 -3.77 11.40
N ASN A 70 -9.69 -3.51 11.64
CA ASN A 70 -8.61 -4.50 11.61
C ASN A 70 -8.45 -5.24 10.26
N ILE A 71 -8.94 -4.66 9.16
CA ILE A 71 -8.70 -5.23 7.83
C ILE A 71 -7.21 -5.16 7.50
N TYR A 72 -6.68 -6.16 6.80
CA TYR A 72 -5.31 -6.10 6.27
C TYR A 72 -5.26 -5.18 5.05
N SER A 73 -4.27 -4.29 4.97
CA SER A 73 -4.17 -3.32 3.86
C SER A 73 -4.06 -3.99 2.50
N VAL A 74 -3.55 -5.22 2.41
CA VAL A 74 -3.58 -6.05 1.18
C VAL A 74 -5.01 -6.18 0.62
N LYS A 75 -6.01 -6.38 1.48
CA LYS A 75 -7.42 -6.47 1.06
C LYS A 75 -7.98 -5.13 0.58
N LEU A 76 -7.52 -4.02 1.13
CA LEU A 76 -7.85 -2.70 0.63
C LEU A 76 -7.30 -2.50 -0.78
N LEU A 77 -6.04 -2.88 -1.02
CA LEU A 77 -5.43 -2.76 -2.33
C LEU A 77 -6.10 -3.65 -3.38
N GLU A 78 -6.49 -4.88 -3.04
CA GLU A 78 -7.29 -5.76 -3.91
C GLU A 78 -8.61 -5.06 -4.31
N LYS A 79 -9.33 -4.45 -3.34
CA LYS A 79 -10.57 -3.71 -3.60
C LYS A 79 -10.32 -2.46 -4.47
N VAL A 80 -9.24 -1.71 -4.23
CA VAL A 80 -8.87 -0.54 -5.05
C VAL A 80 -8.55 -0.93 -6.48
N CYS A 81 -7.76 -2.00 -6.69
CA CYS A 81 -7.47 -2.50 -8.04
C CYS A 81 -8.76 -2.84 -8.78
N LYS A 82 -9.74 -3.43 -8.07
CA LYS A 82 -11.05 -3.72 -8.65
C LYS A 82 -11.84 -2.46 -9.04
N LEU A 83 -11.84 -1.44 -8.19
CA LEU A 83 -12.48 -0.15 -8.50
C LEU A 83 -11.86 0.54 -9.72
N VAL A 84 -10.54 0.46 -9.87
CA VAL A 84 -9.81 1.00 -11.03
C VAL A 84 -10.18 0.23 -12.30
N GLU A 85 -10.19 -1.11 -12.23
CA GLU A 85 -10.61 -1.99 -13.33
C GLU A 85 -12.06 -1.73 -13.75
N ASP A 86 -12.98 -1.62 -12.80
CA ASP A 86 -14.40 -1.37 -13.05
C ASP A 86 -14.66 0.00 -13.69
N LYS A 87 -13.72 0.95 -13.53
CA LYS A 87 -13.74 2.25 -14.22
C LYS A 87 -13.09 2.21 -15.61
N GLY A 88 -12.66 1.03 -16.07
CA GLY A 88 -12.08 0.80 -17.39
C GLY A 88 -10.60 1.15 -17.49
N PHE A 89 -9.87 1.17 -16.37
CA PHE A 89 -8.43 1.43 -16.34
C PHE A 89 -7.65 0.18 -15.94
N GLU A 90 -6.39 0.13 -16.38
CA GLU A 90 -5.41 -0.88 -15.98
C GLU A 90 -4.18 -0.21 -15.38
N VAL A 91 -3.50 -0.91 -14.47
CA VAL A 91 -2.23 -0.44 -13.91
C VAL A 91 -1.11 -0.73 -14.90
N VAL A 92 -0.43 0.32 -15.36
CA VAL A 92 0.68 0.17 -16.31
C VAL A 92 1.98 -0.16 -15.57
N ASN A 93 2.32 0.62 -14.55
CA ASN A 93 3.49 0.44 -13.69
C ASN A 93 3.31 1.21 -12.38
N ILE A 94 4.12 0.87 -11.38
CA ILE A 94 4.18 1.56 -10.09
C ILE A 94 5.64 1.79 -9.70
N ASP A 95 5.91 2.97 -9.15
CA ASP A 95 7.19 3.28 -8.50
C ASP A 95 6.92 3.85 -7.11
N THR A 96 7.58 3.30 -6.10
CA THR A 96 7.37 3.68 -4.69
C THR A 96 8.68 4.09 -4.03
N THR A 97 8.56 4.97 -3.02
CA THR A 97 9.67 5.41 -2.18
C THR A 97 9.23 5.42 -0.72
N VAL A 98 9.94 4.69 0.15
CA VAL A 98 9.74 4.74 1.59
C VAL A 98 10.85 5.58 2.22
N PHE A 99 10.44 6.60 2.97
CA PHE A 99 11.35 7.44 3.74
C PHE A 99 11.40 6.94 5.19
N ALA A 100 12.44 6.17 5.53
CA ALA A 100 12.66 5.68 6.87
C ALA A 100 14.15 5.68 7.23
N GLN A 101 14.49 6.12 8.44
CA GLN A 101 15.87 6.07 8.92
C GLN A 101 16.33 4.66 9.26
N LYS A 102 15.41 3.83 9.76
CA LYS A 102 15.54 2.41 10.12
C LYS A 102 14.17 1.73 10.02
N PRO A 103 14.09 0.40 9.84
CA PRO A 103 15.18 -0.53 9.53
C PRO A 103 15.69 -0.35 8.09
N LYS A 104 16.76 -1.07 7.71
CA LYS A 104 17.21 -1.12 6.32
C LYS A 104 16.19 -1.91 5.49
N LEU A 105 15.63 -1.31 4.45
CA LEU A 105 14.56 -1.93 3.65
C LEU A 105 15.06 -2.64 2.38
N VAL A 106 16.33 -2.41 1.99
CA VAL A 106 16.92 -2.96 0.76
C VAL A 106 16.80 -4.49 0.67
N SER A 107 16.97 -5.21 1.78
CA SER A 107 16.84 -6.68 1.82
C SER A 107 15.42 -7.20 1.61
N TYR A 108 14.41 -6.34 1.77
CA TYR A 108 13.00 -6.69 1.59
C TYR A 108 12.45 -6.26 0.22
N ARG A 109 13.22 -5.51 -0.58
CA ARG A 109 12.79 -4.98 -1.88
C ARG A 109 12.17 -6.05 -2.76
N GLU A 110 12.84 -7.17 -2.91
CA GLU A 110 12.40 -8.23 -3.81
C GLU A 110 11.06 -8.82 -3.36
N GLN A 111 10.91 -9.09 -2.07
CA GLN A 111 9.69 -9.62 -1.48
C GLN A 111 8.53 -8.62 -1.61
N ILE A 112 8.78 -7.32 -1.40
CA ILE A 112 7.79 -6.26 -1.55
C ILE A 112 7.32 -6.15 -3.00
N CYS A 113 8.25 -6.12 -3.96
CA CYS A 113 7.90 -6.05 -5.38
C CYS A 113 7.11 -7.29 -5.83
N GLU A 114 7.51 -8.49 -5.38
CA GLU A 114 6.77 -9.74 -5.64
C GLU A 114 5.35 -9.67 -5.07
N LYS A 115 5.24 -9.25 -3.81
CA LYS A 115 3.95 -9.18 -3.12
C LYS A 115 2.99 -8.18 -3.78
N LEU A 116 3.49 -7.00 -4.17
CA LEU A 116 2.70 -6.02 -4.90
C LEU A 116 2.33 -6.52 -6.30
N SER A 117 3.24 -7.22 -6.99
CA SER A 117 2.99 -7.85 -8.28
C SER A 117 1.81 -8.83 -8.20
N ASP A 118 1.80 -9.70 -7.19
CA ASP A 118 0.72 -10.66 -6.97
C ASP A 118 -0.64 -9.99 -6.69
N ILE A 119 -0.65 -8.93 -5.87
CA ILE A 119 -1.88 -8.25 -5.47
C ILE A 119 -2.46 -7.44 -6.64
N ILE A 120 -1.61 -6.70 -7.34
CA ILE A 120 -1.99 -5.76 -8.41
C ILE A 120 -2.15 -6.49 -9.75
N LYS A 121 -1.62 -7.71 -9.87
CA LYS A 121 -1.68 -8.58 -11.05
C LYS A 121 -1.00 -7.97 -12.27
N ILE A 122 0.15 -7.34 -12.06
CA ILE A 122 1.04 -6.85 -13.12
C ILE A 122 2.41 -7.49 -12.96
N ASN A 123 3.17 -7.61 -14.05
CA ASN A 123 4.51 -8.16 -13.98
C ASN A 123 5.40 -7.33 -13.04
N LYS A 124 6.19 -8.01 -12.21
CA LYS A 124 7.18 -7.42 -11.30
C LYS A 124 8.15 -6.46 -11.97
N ASP A 125 8.47 -6.64 -13.26
CA ASP A 125 9.30 -5.70 -14.04
C ASP A 125 8.69 -4.29 -14.18
N ARG A 126 7.39 -4.15 -13.89
CA ARG A 126 6.64 -2.89 -13.85
C ARG A 126 6.46 -2.33 -12.43
N ILE A 127 7.12 -2.92 -11.42
CA ILE A 127 7.04 -2.48 -10.03
C ILE A 127 8.43 -2.17 -9.49
N ASN A 128 8.61 -0.94 -9.04
CA ASN A 128 9.84 -0.51 -8.39
C ASN A 128 9.61 -0.06 -6.94
N PHE A 129 10.58 -0.38 -6.08
CA PHE A 129 10.59 -0.02 -4.67
C PHE A 129 11.95 0.57 -4.26
N LYS A 130 11.90 1.75 -3.65
CA LYS A 130 13.05 2.49 -3.12
C LYS A 130 12.87 2.73 -1.63
N GLY A 131 13.89 2.51 -0.82
CA GLY A 131 13.86 2.66 0.64
C GLY A 131 15.15 2.17 1.28
#